data_AF-A0A221W027-F1
#
_entry.id   AF-A0A221W027-F1
#
_cell.length_a   1.000
_cell.length_b   1.000
_cell.length_c   1.000
_cell.angle_alpha   90.00
_cell.angle_beta   90.00
_cell.angle_gamma   90.00
#
_symmetry.space_group_name_H-M   'P 1'
#
loop_
_entity.id
_entity.type
_entity.pdbx_description
1 polymer ?
#
loop_
_entity_poly.entity_id
_entity_poly.type
_entity_poly.pdbx_seq_one_letter_code
_entity_poly.pdbx_strand_id
1 'polypeptide(L)'
;MEDRGYPADPGPGPAVSGGSFEVDPENIQKLIDGLNEAIEKLETIDNHASRRFARLSPPGGDDYSEGAVRLITERAMGADGAHAIANKAFRDALENTIDNLTQTLNEYRRIEEENSQIGNIDV
;
A
#
# COMPACT_ATOMS: atom_id res chain seq x y z
N MET A 1 -41.91 1.65 -12.72
CA MET A 1 -40.88 0.97 -11.92
C MET A 1 -39.58 1.69 -12.24
N GLU A 2 -39.15 2.55 -11.33
CA GLU A 2 -38.06 3.48 -11.56
C GLU A 2 -36.72 2.74 -11.52
N ASP A 3 -35.98 2.88 -12.62
CA ASP A 3 -34.59 2.47 -12.78
C ASP A 3 -33.71 3.32 -11.85
N ARG A 4 -33.55 2.86 -10.61
CA ARG A 4 -32.57 3.43 -9.68
C ARG A 4 -31.19 2.94 -10.09
N GLY A 5 -30.60 3.64 -11.06
CA GLY A 5 -29.21 3.48 -11.43
C GLY A 5 -28.33 3.55 -10.18
N TYR A 6 -27.69 2.43 -9.85
CA TYR A 6 -26.64 2.41 -8.84
C TYR A 6 -25.53 3.37 -9.28
N PRO A 7 -25.07 4.30 -8.43
CA PRO A 7 -23.89 5.09 -8.77
C PRO A 7 -22.75 4.11 -9.05
N ALA A 8 -22.11 4.24 -10.21
CA ALA A 8 -20.88 3.53 -10.51
C ALA A 8 -19.91 3.84 -9.38
N ASP A 9 -19.63 2.82 -8.56
CA ASP A 9 -18.61 2.89 -7.53
C ASP A 9 -17.33 3.38 -8.20
N PRO A 10 -16.79 4.56 -7.83
CA PRO A 10 -15.50 4.98 -8.30
C PRO A 10 -14.52 4.01 -7.63
N GLY A 11 -14.27 2.89 -8.29
CA GLY A 11 -13.32 1.88 -7.84
C GLY A 11 -12.03 2.56 -7.40
N PRO A 12 -11.28 1.96 -6.46
CA PRO A 12 -10.22 2.62 -5.72
C PRO A 12 -9.38 3.48 -6.66
N GLY A 13 -9.55 4.80 -6.52
CA GLY A 13 -8.96 5.77 -7.43
C GLY A 13 -7.45 5.56 -7.50
N PRO A 14 -6.82 5.84 -8.65
CA PRO A 14 -5.38 5.66 -8.79
C PRO A 14 -4.68 6.38 -7.65
N ALA A 15 -3.80 5.67 -6.94
CA ALA A 15 -2.93 6.27 -5.95
C ALA A 15 -2.24 7.47 -6.62
N VAL A 16 -2.48 8.67 -6.09
CA VAL A 16 -1.96 9.91 -6.65
C VAL A 16 -0.43 9.88 -6.52
N SER A 17 0.24 9.43 -7.56
CA SER A 17 1.69 9.53 -7.73
C SER A 17 1.98 10.94 -8.23
N GLY A 18 2.25 11.87 -7.33
CA GLY A 18 2.52 13.25 -7.74
C GLY A 18 2.63 14.24 -6.59
N GLY A 19 3.62 14.06 -5.72
CA GLY A 19 4.04 15.07 -4.74
C GLY A 19 5.52 14.90 -4.42
N SER A 20 6.28 16.00 -4.37
CA SER A 20 7.63 15.99 -3.82
C SER A 20 7.54 16.18 -2.31
N PHE A 21 8.16 15.28 -1.55
CA PHE A 21 8.28 15.38 -0.10
C PHE A 21 9.69 15.82 0.26
N GLU A 22 9.82 16.80 1.14
CA GLU A 22 11.09 17.26 1.68
C GLU A 22 11.21 16.72 3.11
N VAL A 23 12.32 16.04 3.40
CA VAL A 23 12.54 15.32 4.66
C VAL A 23 13.96 15.58 5.10
N ASP A 24 14.16 15.96 6.36
CA ASP A 24 15.51 16.12 6.91
C ASP A 24 16.25 14.78 6.91
N PRO A 25 17.56 14.74 6.55
CA PRO A 25 18.35 13.51 6.48
C PRO A 25 18.29 12.67 7.77
N GLU A 26 18.28 13.33 8.92
CA GLU A 26 18.21 12.69 10.24
C GLU A 26 16.88 11.94 10.47
N ASN A 27 15.81 12.37 9.78
CA ASN A 27 14.48 11.81 9.91
C ASN A 27 14.16 10.74 8.85
N ILE A 28 15.02 10.55 7.83
CA ILE A 28 14.78 9.60 6.75
C ILE A 28 14.63 8.17 7.28
N GLN A 29 15.47 7.75 8.24
CA GLN A 29 15.38 6.40 8.80
C GLN A 29 14.03 6.17 9.49
N LYS A 30 13.58 7.15 10.29
CA LYS A 30 12.28 7.08 10.98
C LYS A 30 11.11 7.03 9.99
N LEU A 31 11.23 7.73 8.86
CA LEU A 31 10.23 7.68 7.79
C LEU A 31 10.20 6.28 7.14
N ILE A 32 11.36 5.71 6.82
CA ILE A 32 11.48 4.34 6.29
C ILE A 32 10.82 3.34 7.25
N ASP A 33 11.10 3.45 8.55
CA ASP A 33 10.52 2.57 9.57
C ASP A 33 8.98 2.69 9.60
N GLY A 34 8.44 3.91 9.51
CA GLY A 34 7.00 4.16 9.45
C GLY A 34 6.34 3.62 8.17
N LEU A 35 7.04 3.67 7.03
CA LEU A 35 6.56 3.09 5.77
C LEU A 35 6.55 1.55 5.83
N ASN A 36 7.56 0.93 6.45
CA ASN A 36 7.57 -0.51 6.71
C ASN A 36 6.41 -0.93 7.62
N GLU A 37 6.15 -0.18 8.69
CA GLU A 37 4.98 -0.45 9.56
C GLU A 37 3.66 -0.32 8.79
N ALA A 38 3.57 0.62 7.85
CA ALA A 38 2.39 0.76 6.99
C ALA A 38 2.22 -0.45 6.06
N ILE A 39 3.30 -0.99 5.49
CA ILE A 39 3.27 -2.22 4.69
C ILE A 39 2.78 -3.40 5.54
N GLU A 40 3.33 -3.60 6.74
CA GLU A 40 2.89 -4.68 7.64
C GLU A 40 1.39 -4.59 7.99
N LYS A 41 0.88 -3.36 8.18
CA LYS A 41 -0.55 -3.14 8.40
C LYS A 41 -1.39 -3.49 7.19
N LEU A 42 -0.94 -3.14 5.97
CA LEU A 42 -1.62 -3.51 4.74
C LEU A 42 -1.68 -5.03 4.54
N GLU A 43 -0.60 -5.75 4.85
CA GLU A 43 -0.57 -7.21 4.82
C GLU A 43 -1.49 -7.83 5.87
N THR A 44 -1.51 -7.25 7.07
CA THR A 44 -2.41 -7.68 8.14
C THR A 44 -3.87 -7.52 7.70
N ILE A 45 -4.24 -6.39 7.11
CA ILE A 45 -5.59 -6.13 6.59
C ILE A 45 -5.95 -7.15 5.51
N ASP A 46 -5.06 -7.41 4.55
CA ASP A 46 -5.28 -8.38 3.46
C ASP A 46 -5.53 -9.79 4.00
N ASN A 47 -4.71 -10.21 4.96
CA ASN A 47 -4.84 -11.50 5.63
C ASN A 47 -6.15 -11.62 6.42
N HIS A 48 -6.54 -10.57 7.15
CA HIS A 48 -7.80 -10.53 7.89
C HIS A 48 -9.01 -10.54 6.96
N ALA A 49 -8.98 -9.77 5.88
CA ALA A 49 -10.01 -9.75 4.85
C ALA A 49 -10.16 -11.15 4.24
N SER A 50 -9.07 -11.74 3.76
CA SER A 50 -9.03 -13.10 3.21
C SER A 50 -9.68 -14.13 4.13
N ARG A 51 -9.29 -14.13 5.41
CA ARG A 51 -9.85 -15.07 6.41
C ARG A 51 -11.33 -14.84 6.67
N ARG A 52 -11.79 -13.58 6.67
CA ARG A 52 -13.18 -13.22 6.96
C ARG A 52 -14.10 -13.55 5.79
N PHE A 53 -13.67 -13.27 4.57
CA PHE A 53 -14.39 -13.63 3.35
C PHE A 53 -14.46 -15.14 3.13
N ALA A 54 -13.40 -15.88 3.45
CA ALA A 54 -13.42 -17.35 3.38
C ALA A 54 -14.44 -18.02 4.33
N ARG A 55 -14.91 -17.30 5.35
CA ARG A 55 -15.90 -17.77 6.34
C ARG A 55 -17.27 -17.09 6.16
N LEU A 56 -17.44 -16.29 5.12
CA LEU A 56 -18.68 -15.58 4.88
C LEU A 56 -19.75 -16.60 4.46
N SER A 57 -20.86 -16.65 5.20
CA SER A 57 -22.01 -17.48 4.89
C SER A 57 -23.27 -16.63 5.01
N PRO A 58 -24.22 -16.73 4.06
CA PRO A 58 -25.44 -15.94 4.10
C PRO A 58 -26.35 -16.40 5.26
N PRO A 59 -27.10 -15.47 5.88
CA PRO A 59 -27.97 -15.81 7.01
C PRO A 59 -29.13 -16.76 6.65
N GLY A 60 -29.51 -16.82 5.36
CA GLY A 60 -30.60 -17.67 4.87
C GLY A 60 -30.17 -19.05 4.33
N GLY A 61 -28.89 -19.23 3.98
CA GLY A 61 -28.36 -20.49 3.45
C GLY A 61 -29.02 -20.99 2.15
N ASP A 62 -29.73 -20.13 1.42
CA ASP A 62 -30.32 -20.50 0.13
C ASP A 62 -29.30 -20.37 -1.01
N ASP A 63 -29.47 -21.18 -2.05
CA ASP A 63 -28.54 -21.26 -3.20
C ASP A 63 -28.26 -19.90 -3.86
N TYR A 64 -29.25 -18.99 -3.90
CA TYR A 64 -29.08 -17.66 -4.49
C TYR A 64 -28.20 -16.78 -3.60
N SER A 65 -28.47 -16.75 -2.30
CA SER A 65 -27.66 -16.01 -1.33
C SER A 65 -26.24 -16.55 -1.23
N GLU A 66 -26.04 -17.87 -1.30
CA GLU A 66 -24.71 -18.49 -1.33
C GLU A 66 -23.95 -18.09 -2.60
N GLY A 67 -24.62 -18.11 -3.76
CA GLY A 67 -24.07 -17.62 -5.02
C GLY A 67 -23.66 -16.15 -4.95
N ALA A 68 -24.48 -15.30 -4.34
CA ALA A 68 -24.18 -13.88 -4.16
C ALA A 68 -22.96 -13.66 -3.25
N VAL A 69 -22.87 -14.38 -2.12
CA VAL A 69 -21.72 -14.33 -1.20
C VAL A 69 -20.42 -14.75 -1.90
N ARG A 70 -20.48 -15.80 -2.73
CA ARG A 70 -19.34 -16.26 -3.52
C ARG A 70 -18.89 -15.20 -4.53
N LEU A 71 -19.83 -14.61 -5.27
CA LEU A 71 -19.51 -13.59 -6.28
C LEU A 71 -18.90 -12.33 -5.65
N ILE A 72 -19.46 -11.87 -4.53
CA ILE A 72 -18.93 -10.72 -3.77
C ILE A 72 -17.50 -11.02 -3.29
N THR A 73 -17.30 -12.22 -2.73
CA THR A 73 -15.99 -12.66 -2.24
C THR A 73 -14.96 -12.72 -3.38
N GLU A 74 -15.33 -13.29 -4.52
CA GLU A 74 -14.46 -13.37 -5.70
C GLU A 74 -14.11 -11.98 -6.25
N ARG A 75 -15.08 -11.06 -6.30
CA ARG A 75 -14.85 -9.71 -6.82
C ARG A 75 -14.08 -8.80 -5.84
N ALA A 76 -14.18 -9.06 -4.55
CA ALA A 76 -13.41 -8.35 -3.54
C ALA A 76 -11.98 -8.89 -3.41
N MET A 77 -11.84 -10.22 -3.26
CA MET A 77 -10.61 -10.90 -2.82
C MET A 77 -9.95 -11.78 -3.88
N GLY A 78 -10.57 -11.98 -5.05
CA GLY A 78 -9.93 -12.71 -6.15
C GLY A 78 -8.61 -12.05 -6.55
N ALA A 79 -7.79 -12.76 -7.32
CA ALA A 79 -6.52 -12.22 -7.82
C ALA A 79 -6.73 -10.91 -8.63
N ASP A 80 -7.87 -10.79 -9.31
CA ASP A 80 -8.32 -9.59 -10.03
C ASP A 80 -9.32 -8.75 -9.22
N GLY A 81 -9.44 -9.02 -7.92
CA GLY A 81 -10.37 -8.36 -7.02
C GLY A 81 -9.92 -6.95 -6.67
N ALA A 82 -10.89 -6.04 -6.51
CA ALA A 82 -10.60 -4.62 -6.29
C ALA A 82 -9.76 -4.37 -5.03
N HIS A 83 -9.96 -5.16 -3.96
CA HIS A 83 -9.18 -5.03 -2.73
C HIS A 83 -7.75 -5.54 -2.91
N ALA A 84 -7.58 -6.74 -3.48
CA ALA A 84 -6.28 -7.35 -3.68
C ALA A 84 -5.38 -6.49 -4.60
N ILE A 85 -5.93 -5.98 -5.70
CA ILE A 85 -5.23 -5.09 -6.63
C ILE A 85 -4.83 -3.79 -5.93
N ALA A 86 -5.76 -3.13 -5.23
CA ALA A 86 -5.48 -1.86 -4.57
C ALA A 86 -4.43 -2.02 -3.47
N ASN A 87 -4.55 -3.06 -2.64
CA ASN A 87 -3.60 -3.33 -1.56
C ASN A 87 -2.19 -3.60 -2.13
N LYS A 88 -2.10 -4.43 -3.18
CA LYS A 88 -0.82 -4.63 -3.89
C LYS A 88 -0.25 -3.31 -4.42
N ALA A 89 -1.05 -2.52 -5.14
CA ALA A 89 -0.59 -1.24 -5.69
C ALA A 89 -0.08 -0.27 -4.61
N PHE A 90 -0.72 -0.23 -3.44
CA PHE A 90 -0.24 0.57 -2.31
C PHE A 90 1.08 0.04 -1.74
N ARG A 91 1.22 -1.28 -1.55
CA ARG A 91 2.49 -1.87 -1.10
C ARG A 91 3.63 -1.58 -2.08
N ASP A 92 3.40 -1.83 -3.37
CA ASP A 92 4.39 -1.55 -4.42
C ASP A 92 4.81 -0.06 -4.40
N ALA A 93 3.86 0.87 -4.19
CA ALA A 93 4.17 2.30 -4.10
C ALA A 93 5.00 2.66 -2.85
N LEU A 94 4.71 2.03 -1.70
CA LEU A 94 5.45 2.24 -0.45
C LEU A 94 6.88 1.67 -0.56
N GLU A 95 7.04 0.47 -1.14
CA GLU A 95 8.34 -0.16 -1.39
C GLU A 95 9.21 0.72 -2.29
N ASN A 96 8.65 1.20 -3.41
CA ASN A 96 9.36 2.13 -4.29
C ASN A 96 9.76 3.43 -3.56
N THR A 97 8.95 3.90 -2.63
CA THR A 97 9.27 5.10 -1.83
C THR A 97 10.42 4.81 -0.86
N ILE A 98 10.41 3.66 -0.19
CA ILE A 98 11.49 3.22 0.70
C ILE A 98 12.81 3.09 -0.08
N ASP A 99 12.78 2.52 -1.28
CA ASP A 99 13.96 2.37 -2.13
C ASP A 99 14.56 3.73 -2.50
N ASN A 100 13.72 4.68 -2.91
CA ASN A 100 14.16 6.05 -3.23
C ASN A 100 14.76 6.77 -2.02
N LEU A 101 14.13 6.64 -0.84
CA LEU A 101 14.64 7.22 0.41
C LEU A 101 15.97 6.60 0.82
N THR A 102 16.11 5.28 0.68
CA THR A 102 17.35 4.55 1.00
C THR A 102 18.49 4.97 0.09
N GLN A 103 18.23 5.11 -1.22
CA GLN A 103 19.22 5.62 -2.17
C GLN A 103 19.65 7.05 -1.83
N THR A 104 18.69 7.92 -1.51
CA THR A 104 18.95 9.32 -1.13
C THR A 104 19.81 9.41 0.14
N LEU A 105 19.51 8.59 1.15
CA LEU A 105 20.28 8.56 2.39
C LEU A 105 21.72 8.07 2.18
N ASN A 106 21.91 7.06 1.35
CA ASN A 106 23.25 6.55 1.02
C ASN A 106 24.07 7.58 0.26
N GLU A 107 23.45 8.29 -0.69
CA GLU A 107 24.10 9.38 -1.43
C GLU A 107 24.49 10.53 -0.49
N TYR A 108 23.58 10.92 0.42
CA TYR A 108 23.84 11.95 1.42
C TYR A 108 25.05 11.59 2.30
N ARG A 109 25.09 10.36 2.83
CA ARG A 109 26.22 9.86 3.64
C ARG A 109 27.53 9.85 2.87
N ARG A 110 27.52 9.45 1.59
CA ARG A 110 28.73 9.48 0.74
C ARG A 110 29.27 10.90 0.59
N ILE A 111 28.40 11.86 0.33
CA ILE A 111 28.79 13.27 0.18
C ILE A 111 29.35 13.84 1.50
N GLU A 112 28.75 13.51 2.64
CA GLU A 112 29.28 13.91 3.96
C GLU A 112 30.66 13.31 4.25
N GLU A 113 30.88 12.04 3.91
CA GLU A 113 32.19 11.37 4.05
C GLU A 113 33.26 12.01 3.14
N GLU A 114 32.93 12.28 1.88
CA GLU A 114 33.82 12.96 0.92
C GLU A 114 34.21 14.36 1.42
N ASN A 115 33.23 15.16 1.88
CA ASN A 115 33.50 16.50 2.41
C ASN A 115 34.32 16.47 3.71
N SER A 116 34.08 15.48 4.58
CA SER A 116 34.84 15.31 5.82
C SER A 116 36.29 14.92 5.56
N GLN A 117 36.58 14.17 4.49
CA GLN A 117 37.95 13.85 4.08
C GLN A 117 38.69 15.06 3.49
N ILE A 118 38.01 15.89 2.69
CA ILE A 118 38.61 17.10 2.11
C ILE A 118 38.96 18.13 3.22
N GLY A 119 38.10 18.28 4.23
CA GLY A 119 38.37 19.18 5.37
C GLY A 119 39.54 18.76 6.26
N ASN A 120 39.98 17.50 6.19
CA ASN A 120 41.12 16.96 6.97
C ASN A 120 42.45 16.97 6.20
N ILE A 121 42.48 17.45 4.96
CA ILE A 121 43.71 17.51 4.13
C ILE A 121 44.42 18.88 4.22
N ASP A 122 43.79 19.89 4.82
CA ASP A 122 44.40 21.23 5.04
C ASP A 122 44.33 21.65 6.52
N VAL A 123 45.19 21.04 7.37
CA VAL A 123 45.75 21.67 8.59
C VAL A 123 47.15 21.12 8.88
#